data_AF-A0AAU7FE25-F1
#
_entry.id   AF-A0AAU7FE25-F1
#
_cell.length_a   1.000
_cell.length_b   1.000
_cell.length_c   1.000
_cell.angle_alpha   90.00
_cell.angle_beta   90.00
_cell.angle_gamma   90.00
#
_symmetry.space_group_name_H-M   'P 1'
#
loop_
_entity.id
_entity.type
_entity.pdbx_description
1 polymer ?
#
loop_
_entity_poly.entity_id
_entity_poly.type
_entity_poly.pdbx_seq_one_letter_code
_entity_poly.pdbx_strand_id
1 'polypeptide(L)'
;MSGKLSKDEMDALKEVARGLKTTRLSHKVFKNVKALTSQKLAAYERKTGILQITDLGKQTIFMTLCIDCLRQLKADPCLKVNGEALAFLLRKGHLETREGEVGHFITAKGEESLADIDAQR
;
A
#
# COMPACT_ATOMS: atom_id res chain seq x y z
N MET A 1 6.11 17.46 -4.47
CA MET A 1 5.45 16.73 -5.58
C MET A 1 4.68 15.55 -4.98
N SER A 2 3.61 15.84 -4.22
CA SER A 2 2.84 14.83 -3.50
C SER A 2 1.68 14.39 -4.38
N GLY A 3 1.94 13.44 -5.28
CA GLY A 3 0.89 12.75 -6.04
C GLY A 3 0.07 11.89 -5.10
N LYS A 4 -0.85 12.51 -4.35
CA LYS A 4 -1.83 11.80 -3.53
C LYS A 4 -2.70 10.98 -4.47
N LEU A 5 -2.55 9.66 -4.42
CA LEU A 5 -3.49 8.75 -5.05
C LEU A 5 -4.81 8.82 -4.28
N SER A 6 -5.88 9.14 -4.99
CA SER A 6 -7.24 8.96 -4.49
C SER A 6 -7.52 7.49 -4.21
N LYS A 7 -8.54 7.22 -3.40
CA LYS A 7 -8.95 5.86 -3.04
C LYS A 7 -9.25 5.01 -4.28
N ASP A 8 -9.87 5.60 -5.30
CA ASP A 8 -10.16 4.96 -6.59
C ASP A 8 -8.90 4.64 -7.40
N GLU A 9 -7.92 5.54 -7.42
CA GLU A 9 -6.66 5.32 -8.13
C GLU A 9 -5.85 4.20 -7.45
N MET A 10 -5.88 4.16 -6.12
CA MET A 10 -5.25 3.11 -5.34
C MET A 10 -5.91 1.74 -5.53
N ASP A 11 -7.24 1.69 -5.60
CA ASP A 11 -8.01 0.48 -5.90
C ASP A 11 -7.66 -0.04 -7.31
N ALA A 12 -7.60 0.87 -8.29
CA ALA A 12 -7.19 0.55 -9.64
C ALA A 12 -5.75 0.03 -9.69
N LEU A 13 -4.81 0.64 -8.97
CA LEU A 13 -3.42 0.19 -8.90
C LEU A 13 -3.30 -1.22 -8.30
N LYS A 14 -4.06 -1.51 -7.22
CA LYS A 14 -4.14 -2.84 -6.64
C LYS A 14 -4.72 -3.87 -7.60
N GLU A 15 -5.70 -3.48 -8.42
CA GLU A 15 -6.26 -4.35 -9.45
C GLU A 15 -5.21 -4.71 -10.52
N VAL A 16 -4.43 -3.72 -10.97
CA VAL A 16 -3.30 -3.96 -11.89
C VAL A 16 -2.23 -4.86 -11.25
N ALA A 17 -1.95 -4.67 -9.96
CA ALA A 17 -0.98 -5.48 -9.22
C ALA A 17 -1.35 -6.96 -9.11
N ARG A 18 -2.65 -7.28 -9.12
CA ARG A 18 -3.14 -8.68 -9.12
C ARG A 18 -2.83 -9.41 -10.43
N GLY A 19 -2.37 -8.69 -11.46
CA GLY A 19 -2.01 -9.24 -12.75
C GLY A 19 -3.21 -9.27 -13.70
N LEU A 20 -3.19 -8.37 -14.69
CA LEU A 20 -4.18 -8.36 -15.75
C LEU A 20 -3.86 -9.46 -16.76
N LYS A 21 -4.86 -10.29 -17.08
CA LYS A 21 -4.73 -11.39 -18.05
C LYS A 21 -5.00 -10.96 -19.49
N THR A 22 -5.53 -9.76 -19.69
CA THR A 22 -5.95 -9.24 -20.99
C THR A 22 -5.71 -7.73 -21.07
N THR A 23 -5.64 -7.22 -22.29
CA THR A 23 -5.59 -5.78 -22.59
C THR A 23 -6.91 -5.08 -22.25
N ARG A 24 -8.00 -5.82 -22.08
CA ARG A 24 -9.29 -5.27 -21.66
C ARG A 24 -9.27 -4.88 -20.19
N LEU A 25 -9.12 -3.58 -19.94
CA LEU A 25 -9.15 -2.99 -18.61
C LEU A 25 -10.59 -2.96 -18.07
N SER A 26 -10.75 -3.20 -16.76
CA SER A 26 -11.99 -2.89 -16.07
C SER A 26 -12.27 -1.39 -16.14
N HIS A 27 -13.55 -1.01 -16.06
CA HIS A 27 -13.98 0.39 -16.14
C HIS A 27 -13.25 1.30 -15.14
N LYS A 28 -12.98 0.82 -13.92
CA LYS A 28 -12.20 1.54 -12.90
C LYS A 28 -10.75 1.77 -13.31
N VAL A 29 -10.08 0.73 -13.79
CA VAL A 29 -8.69 0.82 -14.24
C VAL A 29 -8.58 1.71 -15.46
N PHE A 30 -9.49 1.58 -16.43
CA PHE A 30 -9.52 2.42 -17.62
C PHE A 30 -9.67 3.91 -17.29
N LYS A 31 -10.54 4.26 -16.32
CA LYS A 31 -10.70 5.65 -15.87
C LYS A 31 -9.41 6.23 -15.27
N ASN A 32 -8.69 5.43 -14.50
CA ASN A 32 -7.50 5.88 -13.75
C ASN A 32 -6.18 5.60 -14.48
N VAL A 33 -6.18 4.91 -15.62
CA VAL A 33 -4.95 4.45 -16.30
C VAL A 33 -4.02 5.60 -16.66
N LYS A 34 -4.58 6.75 -17.06
CA LYS A 34 -3.81 7.95 -17.38
C LYS A 34 -3.06 8.48 -16.16
N ALA A 35 -3.69 8.49 -15.00
CA ALA A 35 -3.04 8.90 -13.76
C ALA A 35 -1.97 7.90 -13.32
N LEU A 36 -2.28 6.60 -13.35
CA LEU A 36 -1.35 5.53 -12.99
C LEU A 36 -0.08 5.54 -13.87
N THR A 37 -0.24 5.75 -15.18
CA THR A 37 0.87 5.82 -16.13
C THR A 37 1.64 7.13 -16.03
N SER A 38 0.96 8.26 -15.84
CA SER A 38 1.60 9.57 -15.64
C SER A 38 2.45 9.61 -14.37
N GLN A 39 2.03 8.93 -13.30
CA GLN A 39 2.79 8.80 -12.06
C GLN A 39 3.81 7.65 -12.08
N LYS A 40 3.96 6.97 -13.22
CA LYS A 40 4.87 5.82 -13.42
C LYS A 40 4.60 4.66 -12.45
N LEU A 41 3.36 4.53 -11.96
CA LEU A 41 2.93 3.45 -11.06
C LEU A 41 2.54 2.19 -11.85
N ALA A 42 2.07 2.38 -13.08
CA ALA A 42 1.81 1.32 -14.04
C ALA A 42 2.38 1.71 -15.41
N ALA A 43 2.74 0.71 -16.22
CA ALA A 43 3.26 0.90 -17.56
C ALA A 43 2.72 -0.20 -18.49
N TYR A 44 2.45 0.17 -19.75
CA TYR A 44 2.09 -0.83 -20.75
C TYR A 44 3.32 -1.63 -21.17
N GLU A 45 3.21 -2.94 -21.12
CA GLU A 45 4.24 -3.84 -21.63
C GLU A 45 4.27 -3.77 -23.16
N ARG A 46 5.44 -3.50 -23.72
CA ARG A 46 5.61 -3.26 -25.17
C ARG A 46 5.23 -4.45 -26.06
N LYS A 47 5.34 -5.68 -25.55
CA LYS A 47 5.10 -6.91 -26.34
C LYS A 47 3.64 -7.34 -26.33
N THR A 48 2.98 -7.25 -25.18
CA THR A 48 1.61 -7.73 -24.99
C THR A 48 0.58 -6.61 -25.06
N GLY A 49 1.00 -5.35 -24.89
CA GLY A 49 0.10 -4.22 -24.72
C GLY A 49 -0.69 -4.25 -23.40
N ILE A 50 -0.34 -5.16 -22.47
CA ILE A 50 -1.02 -5.30 -21.20
C ILE A 50 -0.44 -4.29 -20.21
N LEU A 51 -1.31 -3.62 -19.46
CA LEU A 51 -0.91 -2.73 -18.38
C LEU A 51 -0.33 -3.56 -17.23
N GLN A 52 0.94 -3.33 -16.90
CA GLN A 52 1.62 -3.96 -15.77
C GLN A 52 1.98 -2.93 -14.70
N ILE A 53 2.07 -3.39 -13.45
CA ILE A 53 2.53 -2.56 -12.35
C ILE A 53 4.05 -2.41 -12.39
N THR A 54 4.55 -1.21 -12.10
CA THR A 54 5.99 -0.93 -12.01
C THR A 54 6.50 -1.20 -10.58
N ASP A 55 7.82 -1.21 -10.40
CA ASP A 55 8.42 -1.29 -9.06
C ASP A 55 7.98 -0.15 -8.15
N LEU A 56 7.85 1.06 -8.70
CA LEU A 56 7.33 2.22 -7.97
C LEU A 56 5.88 1.96 -7.52
N GLY A 57 5.03 1.45 -8.42
CA GLY A 57 3.65 1.10 -8.08
C GLY A 57 3.58 0.05 -6.95
N LYS A 58 4.42 -0.98 -7.01
CA LYS A 58 4.51 -2.00 -5.94
C LYS A 58 4.93 -1.37 -4.61
N GLN A 59 5.94 -0.50 -4.61
CA GLN A 59 6.39 0.22 -3.43
C GLN A 59 5.28 1.11 -2.85
N THR A 60 4.51 1.80 -3.70
CA THR A 60 3.37 2.62 -3.25
C THR A 60 2.26 1.79 -2.62
N ILE A 61 1.95 0.62 -3.20
CA ILE A 61 1.02 -0.34 -2.59
C ILE A 61 1.54 -0.78 -1.22
N PHE A 62 2.81 -1.16 -1.16
CA PHE A 62 3.43 -1.64 0.07
C PHE A 62 3.43 -0.57 1.17
N MET A 63 3.82 0.67 0.87
CA MET A 63 3.74 1.78 1.83
C MET A 63 2.33 1.98 2.37
N THR A 64 1.33 1.92 1.50
CA THR A 64 -0.07 2.08 1.91
C THR A 64 -0.52 0.89 2.79
N LEU A 65 -0.08 -0.33 2.48
CA LEU A 65 -0.32 -1.50 3.32
C LEU A 65 0.33 -1.34 4.70
N CYS A 66 1.55 -0.82 4.79
CA CYS A 66 2.20 -0.55 6.08
C CYS A 66 1.40 0.44 6.93
N ILE A 67 0.92 1.53 6.32
CA ILE A 67 0.08 2.52 7.02
C ILE A 67 -1.23 1.90 7.48
N ASP A 68 -1.88 1.10 6.63
CA ASP A 68 -3.12 0.41 6.97
C ASP A 68 -2.92 -0.60 8.11
N CYS A 69 -1.81 -1.35 8.09
CA CYS A 69 -1.42 -2.26 9.17
C CYS A 69 -1.21 -1.52 10.49
N LEU A 70 -0.52 -0.36 10.47
CA LEU A 70 -0.35 0.47 11.67
C LEU A 70 -1.69 0.95 12.23
N ARG A 71 -2.61 1.42 11.38
CA ARG A 71 -3.94 1.86 11.82
C ARG A 71 -4.78 0.71 12.36
N GLN A 72 -4.72 -0.45 11.72
CA GLN A 72 -5.42 -1.66 12.15
C GLN A 72 -4.91 -2.17 13.49
N LEU A 73 -3.59 -2.30 13.65
CA LEU A 73 -2.98 -2.77 14.91
C LEU A 73 -3.13 -1.77 16.05
N LYS A 74 -3.20 -0.47 15.74
CA LYS A 74 -3.56 0.56 16.73
C LYS A 74 -4.99 0.38 17.25
N ALA A 75 -5.92 -0.06 16.41
CA ALA A 75 -7.30 -0.31 16.81
C ALA A 75 -7.48 -1.68 17.48
N ASP A 76 -6.83 -2.71 16.96
CA ASP A 76 -6.84 -4.08 17.48
C ASP A 76 -5.45 -4.72 17.35
N PRO A 77 -4.69 -4.86 18.45
CA PRO A 77 -3.34 -5.42 18.42
C PRO A 77 -3.31 -6.91 18.04
N CYS A 78 -4.44 -7.62 18.08
CA CYS A 78 -4.55 -9.02 17.70
C CYS A 78 -4.96 -9.23 16.24
N LEU A 79 -5.19 -8.14 15.48
CA LEU A 79 -5.69 -8.25 14.12
C LEU A 79 -4.65 -8.92 13.20
N LYS A 80 -5.11 -9.90 12.40
CA LYS A 80 -4.26 -10.53 11.39
C LYS A 80 -4.03 -9.59 10.22
N VAL A 81 -2.85 -8.96 10.20
CA VAL A 81 -2.41 -8.06 9.13
C VAL A 81 -1.52 -8.74 8.10
N ASN A 82 -1.10 -7.99 7.07
CA ASN A 82 -0.19 -8.50 6.04
C ASN A 82 1.19 -8.81 6.65
N GLY A 83 1.68 -10.05 6.46
CA GLY A 83 2.93 -10.52 7.09
C GLY A 83 4.20 -9.79 6.62
N GLU A 84 4.27 -9.40 5.33
CA GLU A 84 5.43 -8.67 4.82
C GLU A 84 5.48 -7.24 5.38
N ALA A 85 4.32 -6.56 5.43
CA ALA A 85 4.20 -5.24 6.03
C ALA A 85 4.50 -5.28 7.54
N LEU A 86 3.98 -6.28 8.25
CA LEU A 86 4.24 -6.50 9.66
C LEU A 86 5.73 -6.70 9.95
N ALA A 87 6.39 -7.61 9.24
CA ALA A 87 7.82 -7.87 9.39
C ALA A 87 8.66 -6.61 9.11
N PHE A 88 8.27 -5.82 8.11
CA PHE A 88 8.92 -4.55 7.80
C PHE A 88 8.76 -3.52 8.94
N LEU A 89 7.56 -3.39 9.50
CA LEU A 89 7.27 -2.46 10.59
C LEU A 89 7.98 -2.85 11.90
N LEU A 90 8.02 -4.14 12.23
CA LEU A 90 8.79 -4.69 13.36
C LEU A 90 10.28 -4.39 13.17
N ARG A 91 10.84 -4.67 11.98
CA ARG A 91 12.25 -4.39 11.67
C ARG A 91 12.60 -2.91 11.77
N LYS A 92 11.66 -2.00 11.50
CA LYS A 92 11.83 -0.55 11.62
C LYS A 92 11.57 -0.01 13.03
N GLY A 93 11.08 -0.86 13.95
CA GLY A 93 10.76 -0.49 15.33
C GLY A 93 9.48 0.34 15.47
N HIS A 94 8.56 0.27 14.51
CA HIS A 94 7.24 0.91 14.61
C HIS A 94 6.23 0.05 15.37
N LEU A 95 6.50 -1.25 15.47
CA LEU A 95 5.72 -2.21 16.23
C LEU A 95 6.63 -2.95 17.21
N GLU A 96 6.04 -3.40 18.32
CA GLU A 96 6.68 -4.24 19.32
C GLU A 96 5.76 -5.40 19.70
N THR A 97 6.37 -6.52 20.08
CA THR A 97 5.69 -7.64 20.74
C THR A 97 6.03 -7.57 22.21
N ARG A 98 5.03 -7.44 23.07
CA ARG A 98 5.23 -7.39 24.53
C ARG A 98 5.25 -8.79 25.09
N GLU A 99 6.20 -9.07 25.98
CA GLU A 99 6.25 -10.36 26.67
C GLU A 99 4.99 -10.58 27.51
N GLY A 100 4.30 -11.70 27.29
CA GLY A 100 3.07 -12.05 28.00
C GLY A 100 1.78 -11.53 27.37
N GLU A 101 1.85 -10.67 26.34
CA GLU A 101 0.67 -10.22 25.60
C GLU A 101 0.60 -10.87 24.21
N VAL A 102 -0.61 -11.22 23.79
CA VAL A 102 -0.86 -11.70 22.43
C VAL A 102 -1.16 -10.49 21.55
N GLY A 103 -0.33 -10.26 20.54
CA GLY A 103 -0.55 -9.20 19.55
C GLY A 103 0.70 -8.37 19.25
N HIS A 104 0.51 -7.38 18.39
CA HIS A 104 1.51 -6.39 18.00
C HIS A 104 1.07 -5.01 18.45
N PHE A 105 1.87 -4.37 19.28
CA PHE A 105 1.59 -3.05 19.83
C PHE A 105 2.36 -1.99 19.04
N ILE A 106 1.70 -0.86 18.79
CA ILE A 106 2.35 0.29 18.15
C ILE A 106 3.28 0.97 19.16
N THR A 107 4.52 1.22 18.74
CA THR A 107 5.50 1.94 19.56
C THR A 107 5.26 3.46 19.46
N ALA A 108 5.81 4.25 20.38
CA ALA A 108 5.74 5.73 20.30
C ALA A 108 6.21 6.25 18.93
N LYS A 109 7.30 5.68 18.40
CA LYS A 109 7.83 5.99 17.07
C LYS A 109 6.82 5.66 15.96
N GLY A 110 6.11 4.53 16.09
CA GLY A 110 5.04 4.14 15.17
C GLY A 110 3.88 5.14 15.20
N GLU A 111 3.48 5.59 16.38
CA GLU A 111 2.41 6.58 16.55
C GLU A 111 2.79 7.95 15.99
N GLU A 112 4.00 8.44 16.27
CA GLU A 112 4.50 9.71 15.73
C GLU A 112 4.57 9.67 14.20
N SER A 113 5.07 8.56 13.64
CA SER A 113 5.13 8.38 12.18
C SER A 113 3.73 8.35 11.57
N LEU A 114 2.78 7.68 12.21
CA LEU A 114 1.40 7.62 11.74
C LEU A 114 0.74 9.01 11.81
N ALA A 115 0.96 9.76 12.89
CA ALA A 115 0.45 11.11 13.05
C ALA A 115 1.01 12.08 12.01
N ASP A 116 2.31 12.01 11.70
CA ASP A 116 2.93 12.82 10.64
C ASP A 116 2.35 12.49 9.26
N ILE A 117 2.16 11.21 8.97
CA ILE A 117 1.53 10.74 7.72
C ILE A 117 0.08 11.23 7.62
N ASP A 118 -0.69 11.16 8.70
CA ASP A 118 -2.06 11.66 8.74
C ASP A 118 -2.13 13.19 8.64
N ALA A 119 -1.15 13.92 9.20
CA ALA A 119 -1.06 15.38 9.09
C ALA A 119 -0.67 15.85 7.68
N GLN A 120 0.08 15.05 6.93
CA GLN A 120 0.42 15.32 5.53
C GLN A 120 -0.69 14.92 4.54
N ARG A 121 -1.72 14.19 5.00
CA ARG A 121 -2.82 13.67 4.18
C ARG A 121 -3.88 14.70 3.84
#